data_AF-A0A381TZY7-F1
#
_entry.id   AF-A0A381TZY7-F1
#
_cell.length_a   1.000
_cell.length_b   1.000
_cell.length_c   1.000
_cell.angle_alpha   90.00
_cell.angle_beta   90.00
_cell.angle_gamma   90.00
#
_symmetry.space_group_name_H-M   'P 1'
#
loop_
_entity.id
_entity.type
_entity.pdbx_description
1 polymer ?
#
loop_
_entity_poly.entity_id
_entity_poly.type
_entity_poly.pdbx_seq_one_letter_code
_entity_poly.pdbx_strand_id
1 'polypeptide(L)'
;RKRVIDQSACNKDYSCVNGLCPSFVSVIGGKMRKNAPSANMDVEWTSLPEPKLPVIKGTYNIVLTGVGGTGILTIGALLGMAAHIEKKGVGILDMIGLAQKGGAVLSHLRIGKSPEDIHSPRIASQGSDLVIGGDLVVTGGHKTLSVIKSGHTKLVINSYEMITGDFTKNADMLFPSLKIKQAIQQTAGTDNTEFLDASRLATALIGDTIATNMFMLGFAFQRGLIPLERSSIEQAIEINGMSVESNKQSFLWGRRTAHDGKRVRELTASIVEGFLLEEPPEGLDELIQHRADVLTAYQNKAYAKRYLQLVERVRTIETDRLPGSLSMTEAVARYYFKLLAYKDEYEVARLYTNGDFMKKIRGRFEGDFRLKLHLAPPLFSHRDSHTGEPIKSAFGSWIFPVLKMLSRFKFLRGTAFDLFGKTKERRLERELIQEYEQTIKELLRGLTKKNHNIALEIAEIPQQIRGYDMVKQRHFETAKSTEKKLLTQFRDSAKIIVGLKSSEPVS
;
A
#
# COMPACT_ATOMS: atom_id res chain seq x y z
N ARG A 1 -5.49 -4.52 -4.76
CA ARG A 1 -4.32 -3.70 -4.38
C ARG A 1 -3.11 -4.13 -5.21
N LYS A 2 -2.26 -3.22 -5.69
CA LYS A 2 -1.00 -3.57 -6.38
C LYS A 2 0.17 -3.27 -5.43
N ARG A 3 1.09 -4.22 -5.27
CA ARG A 3 2.31 -4.02 -4.48
C ARG A 3 3.28 -3.11 -5.25
N VAL A 4 3.93 -2.19 -4.56
CA VAL A 4 4.91 -1.25 -5.13
C VAL A 4 6.22 -1.35 -4.35
N ILE A 5 7.34 -1.05 -5.01
CA ILE A 5 8.66 -0.99 -4.36
C ILE A 5 8.78 0.35 -3.65
N ASP A 6 9.04 0.31 -2.35
CA ASP A 6 9.57 1.45 -1.60
C ASP A 6 11.06 1.61 -1.96
N GLN A 7 11.39 2.68 -2.68
CA GLN A 7 12.74 2.92 -3.19
C GLN A 7 13.72 3.30 -2.08
N SER A 8 13.24 3.87 -0.98
CA SER A 8 14.05 4.27 0.17
C SER A 8 14.42 3.07 1.05
N ALA A 9 13.52 2.10 1.17
CA ALA A 9 13.78 0.86 1.92
C ALA A 9 14.52 -0.22 1.11
N CYS A 10 14.57 -0.10 -0.21
CA CYS A 10 15.15 -1.12 -1.09
C CYS A 10 16.69 -1.17 -0.98
N ASN A 11 17.24 -2.35 -0.67
CA ASN A 11 18.68 -2.62 -0.67
C ASN A 11 19.27 -2.86 -2.08
N LYS A 12 18.43 -2.86 -3.12
CA LYS A 12 18.82 -3.08 -4.52
C LYS A 12 19.62 -4.36 -4.74
N ASP A 13 19.29 -5.44 -4.03
CA ASP A 13 19.88 -6.76 -4.27
C ASP A 13 19.31 -7.47 -5.52
N TYR A 14 18.30 -6.86 -6.16
CA TYR A 14 17.60 -7.36 -7.35
C TYR A 14 16.93 -8.73 -7.18
N SER A 15 16.80 -9.27 -5.96
CA SER A 15 16.17 -10.58 -5.71
C SER A 15 14.72 -10.62 -6.21
N CYS A 16 14.04 -9.47 -6.25
CA CYS A 16 12.71 -9.37 -6.82
C CYS A 16 12.64 -9.76 -8.31
N VAL A 17 13.71 -9.54 -9.07
CA VAL A 17 13.79 -9.88 -10.51
C VAL A 17 13.69 -11.39 -10.71
N ASN A 18 14.16 -12.19 -9.76
CA ASN A 18 14.14 -13.65 -9.82
C ASN A 18 12.73 -14.24 -9.64
N GLY A 19 11.77 -13.49 -9.05
CA GLY A 19 10.39 -13.97 -8.93
C GLY A 19 9.64 -13.95 -10.26
N LEU A 20 8.42 -14.49 -10.32
CA LEU A 20 7.66 -14.60 -11.58
C LEU A 20 6.99 -13.30 -12.08
N CYS A 21 7.05 -12.19 -11.33
CA CYS A 21 6.36 -10.96 -11.71
C CYS A 21 7.00 -10.31 -12.96
N PRO A 22 6.27 -10.13 -14.08
CA PRO A 22 6.85 -9.65 -15.35
C PRO A 22 6.99 -8.12 -15.44
N SER A 23 6.74 -7.38 -14.36
CA SER A 23 6.63 -5.92 -14.39
C SER A 23 7.86 -5.17 -13.88
N PHE A 24 9.04 -5.79 -13.86
CA PHE A 24 10.24 -5.12 -13.36
C PHE A 24 10.92 -4.30 -14.43
N VAL A 25 11.29 -3.08 -14.04
CA VAL A 25 12.08 -2.16 -14.85
C VAL A 25 13.24 -1.67 -14.00
N SER A 26 14.45 -1.76 -14.54
CA SER A 26 15.62 -1.10 -13.96
C SER A 26 15.79 0.28 -14.57
N VAL A 27 15.93 1.28 -13.71
CA VAL A 27 16.34 2.65 -14.07
C VAL A 27 17.84 2.75 -13.78
N ILE A 28 18.65 2.92 -14.82
CA ILE A 28 20.12 2.93 -14.73
C ILE A 28 20.62 4.35 -15.00
N GLY A 29 21.46 4.87 -14.12
CA GLY A 29 22.01 6.24 -14.21
C GLY A 29 21.10 7.34 -13.65
N GLY A 30 19.81 7.05 -13.49
CA GLY A 30 18.85 7.98 -12.89
C GLY A 30 19.04 8.13 -11.39
N LYS A 31 18.84 9.34 -10.89
CA LYS A 31 18.72 9.62 -9.46
C LYS A 31 17.24 9.63 -9.11
N MET A 32 16.91 9.22 -7.88
CA MET A 32 15.57 9.48 -7.36
C MET A 32 15.36 10.99 -7.45
N ARG A 33 14.25 11.38 -8.08
CA ARG A 33 13.83 12.76 -8.09
C ARG A 33 13.54 13.07 -6.63
N LYS A 34 14.46 13.81 -6.01
CA LYS A 34 14.06 14.59 -4.85
C LYS A 34 12.97 15.48 -5.42
N ASN A 35 11.78 15.47 -4.83
CA ASN A 35 10.94 16.63 -5.01
C ASN A 35 11.81 17.76 -4.44
N ALA A 36 12.55 18.43 -5.32
CA ALA A 36 13.21 19.67 -4.98
C ALA A 36 12.14 20.54 -4.31
N PRO A 37 12.51 21.45 -3.40
CA PRO A 37 11.58 22.26 -2.61
C PRO A 37 10.82 23.29 -3.47
N SER A 38 10.23 22.87 -4.59
CA SER A 38 9.18 23.51 -5.36
C SER A 38 7.80 23.26 -4.74
N ALA A 39 7.72 22.63 -3.56
CA ALA A 39 6.76 23.09 -2.56
C ALA A 39 7.24 24.47 -2.07
N ASN A 40 7.26 25.45 -2.99
CA ASN A 40 7.65 26.85 -2.86
C ASN A 40 8.30 27.20 -1.51
N MET A 41 9.63 27.14 -1.44
CA MET A 41 10.34 27.95 -0.44
C MET A 41 10.04 29.45 -0.58
N ASP A 42 9.52 29.87 -1.74
CA ASP A 42 9.00 31.22 -2.03
C ASP A 42 7.59 31.48 -1.49
N VAL A 43 6.92 30.49 -0.87
CA VAL A 43 5.72 30.79 -0.08
C VAL A 43 6.20 31.48 1.19
N GLU A 44 5.91 32.76 1.35
CA GLU A 44 6.11 33.44 2.62
C GLU A 44 5.38 32.69 3.73
N TRP A 45 6.17 32.06 4.61
CA TRP A 45 5.68 31.49 5.86
C TRP A 45 5.75 32.57 6.92
N THR A 46 4.66 32.75 7.66
CA THR A 46 4.71 33.52 8.90
C THR A 46 5.75 32.92 9.84
N SER A 47 6.40 33.76 10.65
CA SER A 47 7.39 33.31 11.64
C SER A 47 6.79 32.21 12.51
N LEU A 48 7.48 31.06 12.60
CA LEU A 48 6.99 29.94 13.37
C LEU A 48 7.18 30.22 14.87
N PRO A 49 6.12 30.19 15.70
CA PRO A 49 6.26 30.47 17.13
C PRO A 49 7.06 29.37 17.82
N GLU A 50 7.91 29.73 18.77
CA GLU A 50 8.56 28.74 19.63
C GLU A 50 7.55 28.15 20.63
N PRO A 51 7.48 26.81 20.77
CA PRO A 51 6.55 26.18 21.68
C PRO A 51 6.99 26.33 23.14
N LYS A 52 6.04 26.31 24.06
CA LYS A 52 6.35 26.19 25.49
C LYS A 52 6.86 24.78 25.77
N LEU A 53 8.10 24.67 26.24
CA LEU A 53 8.71 23.39 26.54
C LEU A 53 8.10 22.75 27.80
N PRO A 54 7.96 21.41 27.85
CA PRO A 54 7.49 20.71 29.03
C PRO A 54 8.54 20.77 30.16
N VAL A 55 8.04 20.90 31.38
CA VAL A 55 8.89 20.97 32.58
C VAL A 55 9.24 19.56 33.05
N ILE A 56 10.54 19.29 33.22
CA ILE A 56 11.03 18.03 33.78
C ILE A 56 10.74 18.01 35.30
N LYS A 57 9.85 17.11 35.74
CA LYS A 57 9.56 16.82 37.15
C LYS A 57 10.20 15.47 37.52
N GLY A 58 11.44 15.49 38.00
CA GLY A 58 12.26 14.29 38.15
C GLY A 58 12.85 13.88 36.81
N THR A 59 12.16 13.00 36.08
CA THR A 59 12.57 12.58 34.73
C THR A 59 11.44 12.77 33.72
N TYR A 60 11.80 12.99 32.46
CA TYR A 60 10.89 13.04 31.32
C TYR A 60 11.22 11.88 30.38
N ASN A 61 10.23 11.03 30.13
CA ASN A 61 10.37 9.72 29.50
C ASN A 61 9.75 9.73 28.10
N ILE A 62 10.60 9.63 27.08
CA ILE A 62 10.22 9.55 25.68
C ILE A 62 10.44 8.12 25.20
N VAL A 63 9.42 7.55 24.56
CA VAL A 63 9.53 6.24 23.89
C VAL A 63 9.40 6.46 22.40
N LEU A 64 10.45 6.12 21.66
CA LEU A 64 10.43 6.13 20.21
C LEU A 64 10.11 4.72 19.74
N THR A 65 9.16 4.58 18.82
CA THR A 65 8.80 3.27 18.27
C THR A 65 8.84 3.30 16.77
N GLY A 66 9.24 2.20 16.15
CA GLY A 66 9.23 2.10 14.70
C GLY A 66 9.74 0.76 14.21
N VAL A 67 9.84 0.64 12.90
CA VAL A 67 10.44 -0.54 12.26
C VAL A 67 11.95 -0.36 12.11
N GLY A 68 12.70 -1.44 12.32
CA GLY A 68 14.16 -1.46 12.17
C GLY A 68 14.62 -1.00 10.78
N GLY A 69 15.64 -0.14 10.77
CA GLY A 69 16.18 0.47 9.54
C GLY A 69 15.53 1.79 9.13
N THR A 70 14.55 2.32 9.88
CA THR A 70 13.86 3.59 9.56
C THR A 70 14.48 4.83 10.24
N GLY A 71 15.50 4.67 11.09
CA GLY A 71 16.17 5.78 11.78
C GLY A 71 15.68 6.11 13.19
N ILE A 72 14.85 5.24 13.81
CA ILE A 72 14.40 5.42 15.20
C ILE A 72 15.55 5.60 16.20
N LEU A 73 16.58 4.75 16.09
CA LEU A 73 17.75 4.83 16.96
C LEU A 73 18.52 6.13 16.76
N THR A 74 18.55 6.63 15.52
CA THR A 74 19.18 7.92 15.19
C THR A 74 18.46 9.07 15.88
N ILE A 75 17.12 9.08 15.90
CA ILE A 75 16.34 10.09 16.64
C ILE A 75 16.62 10.02 18.14
N GLY A 76 16.73 8.82 18.71
CA GLY A 76 17.09 8.63 20.13
C GLY A 76 18.46 9.21 20.45
N ALA A 77 19.47 8.91 19.63
CA ALA A 77 20.82 9.44 19.78
C ALA A 77 20.88 10.97 19.61
N LEU A 78 20.14 11.54 18.66
CA LEU A 78 20.06 12.98 18.45
C LEU A 78 19.47 13.70 19.66
N LEU A 79 18.36 13.20 20.19
CA LEU A 79 17.76 13.75 21.40
C LEU A 79 18.70 13.61 22.62
N GLY A 80 19.45 12.51 22.70
CA GLY A 80 20.45 12.34 23.76
C GLY A 80 21.62 13.31 23.66
N MET A 81 22.12 13.56 22.45
CA MET A 81 23.15 14.58 22.22
C MET A 81 22.62 15.99 22.53
N ALA A 82 21.38 16.30 22.13
CA ALA A 82 20.74 17.57 22.46
C ALA A 82 20.59 17.76 23.98
N ALA A 83 20.17 16.73 24.72
CA ALA A 83 20.14 16.76 26.18
C ALA A 83 21.54 16.96 26.79
N HIS A 84 22.56 16.31 26.22
CA HIS A 84 23.95 16.46 26.67
C HIS A 84 24.49 17.88 26.45
N ILE A 85 24.19 18.51 25.30
CA ILE A 85 24.53 19.91 25.01
C ILE A 85 23.94 20.85 26.08
N GLU A 86 22.71 20.56 26.54
CA GLU A 86 22.03 21.30 27.60
C GLU A 86 22.48 20.93 29.02
N LYS A 87 23.52 20.07 29.16
CA LYS A 87 24.04 19.55 30.44
C LYS A 87 22.99 18.81 31.28
N LYS A 88 21.95 18.25 30.64
CA LYS A 88 20.93 17.41 31.27
C LYS A 88 21.42 15.98 31.43
N GLY A 89 20.82 15.25 32.37
CA GLY A 89 21.01 13.81 32.46
C GLY A 89 20.27 13.08 31.35
N VAL A 90 20.90 12.07 30.75
CA VAL A 90 20.27 11.24 29.73
C VAL A 90 20.56 9.75 29.93
N GLY A 91 19.52 8.91 29.78
CA GLY A 91 19.64 7.46 29.68
C GLY A 91 18.92 6.95 28.43
N ILE A 92 19.59 6.13 27.62
CA ILE A 92 19.04 5.52 26.40
C ILE A 92 19.10 4.00 26.52
N LEU A 93 18.02 3.32 26.18
CA LEU A 93 17.97 1.86 26.05
C LEU A 93 17.22 1.48 24.77
N ASP A 94 17.94 0.83 23.85
CA ASP A 94 17.39 0.37 22.58
C ASP A 94 17.01 -1.11 22.65
N MET A 95 15.76 -1.41 22.31
CA MET A 95 15.22 -2.76 22.20
C MET A 95 14.93 -3.06 20.74
N ILE A 96 15.73 -3.94 20.14
CA ILE A 96 15.62 -4.33 18.73
C ILE A 96 15.07 -5.75 18.66
N GLY A 97 14.01 -5.96 17.86
CA GLY A 97 13.50 -7.30 17.58
C GLY A 97 14.51 -8.19 16.84
N LEU A 98 14.32 -9.51 16.90
CA LEU A 98 15.23 -10.49 16.28
C LEU A 98 15.38 -10.36 14.74
N ALA A 99 14.45 -9.68 14.07
CA ALA A 99 14.49 -9.50 12.63
C ALA A 99 15.43 -8.36 12.23
N GLN A 100 16.44 -8.69 11.41
CA GLN A 100 17.47 -7.76 10.94
C GLN A 100 16.92 -6.58 10.11
N LYS A 101 15.77 -6.74 9.44
CA LYS A 101 14.97 -5.69 8.79
C LYS A 101 13.49 -5.96 9.00
N GLY A 102 12.68 -4.92 9.19
CA GLY A 102 11.25 -5.10 9.39
C GLY A 102 10.84 -5.48 10.81
N GLY A 103 11.80 -5.67 11.72
CA GLY A 103 11.54 -5.97 13.14
C GLY A 103 11.08 -4.74 13.92
N ALA A 104 10.31 -4.97 14.98
CA ALA A 104 9.91 -3.93 15.93
C ALA A 104 11.12 -3.35 16.67
N VAL A 105 11.23 -2.03 16.72
CA VAL A 105 12.24 -1.29 17.47
C VAL A 105 11.55 -0.34 18.44
N LEU A 106 11.97 -0.42 19.71
CA LEU A 106 11.58 0.51 20.76
C LEU A 106 12.85 1.13 21.35
N SER A 107 12.95 2.45 21.38
CA SER A 107 14.04 3.18 22.04
C SER A 107 13.46 3.94 23.22
N HIS A 108 13.96 3.64 24.42
CA HIS A 108 13.57 4.31 25.66
C HIS A 108 14.59 5.42 25.92
N LEU A 109 14.11 6.66 25.98
CA LEU A 109 14.92 7.84 26.26
C LEU A 109 14.38 8.50 27.54
N ARG A 110 15.25 8.61 28.54
CA ARG A 110 14.96 9.27 29.81
C ARG A 110 15.83 10.51 29.95
N ILE A 111 15.21 11.65 30.25
CA ILE A 111 15.89 12.94 30.41
C ILE A 111 15.65 13.46 31.83
N GLY A 112 16.72 13.74 32.56
CA GLY A 112 16.72 14.32 33.90
C GLY A 112 17.20 15.77 33.88
N LYS A 113 17.17 16.47 35.02
CA LYS A 113 17.77 17.82 35.11
C LYS A 113 19.29 17.73 35.18
N SER A 114 19.81 16.70 35.85
CA SER A 114 21.24 16.39 35.91
C SER A 114 21.48 14.88 35.70
N PRO A 115 22.72 14.46 35.41
CA PRO A 115 23.06 13.05 35.24
C PRO A 115 22.69 12.15 36.42
N GLU A 116 22.74 12.67 37.64
CA GLU A 116 22.44 11.95 38.89
C GLU A 116 20.96 11.53 38.99
N ASP A 117 20.06 12.20 38.28
CA ASP A 117 18.63 11.88 38.21
C ASP A 117 18.35 10.58 37.41
N ILE A 118 19.35 10.05 36.69
CA ILE A 118 19.21 8.88 35.80
C ILE A 118 19.64 7.61 36.54
N HIS A 119 18.71 6.97 37.25
CA HIS A 119 18.99 5.70 37.95
C HIS A 119 18.86 4.45 37.06
N SER A 120 18.08 4.55 35.97
CA SER A 120 17.91 3.46 35.01
C SER A 120 17.50 4.02 33.65
N PRO A 121 18.04 3.51 32.54
CA PRO A 121 17.59 3.92 31.20
C PRO A 121 16.25 3.27 30.81
N ARG A 122 15.83 2.20 31.50
CA ARG A 122 14.55 1.52 31.18
C ARG A 122 13.37 2.31 31.76
N ILE A 123 12.48 2.73 30.87
CA ILE A 123 11.14 3.22 31.24
C ILE A 123 10.27 2.04 31.71
N ALA A 124 9.68 2.18 32.90
CA ALA A 124 8.78 1.19 33.50
C ALA A 124 7.38 1.26 32.88
N SER A 125 6.54 0.27 33.19
CA SER A 125 5.13 0.27 32.78
C SER A 125 4.42 1.54 33.24
N GLN A 126 3.59 2.12 32.37
CA GLN A 126 2.91 3.40 32.60
C GLN A 126 3.85 4.56 32.98
N GLY A 127 5.10 4.50 32.54
CA GLY A 127 6.14 5.48 32.88
C GLY A 127 6.43 6.51 31.80
N SER A 128 5.82 6.44 30.61
CA SER A 128 6.12 7.36 29.51
C SER A 128 5.34 8.68 29.60
N ASP A 129 6.00 9.78 29.26
CA ASP A 129 5.38 11.09 29.08
C ASP A 129 5.01 11.32 27.61
N LEU A 130 5.85 10.84 26.69
CA LEU A 130 5.68 10.95 25.25
C LEU A 130 5.97 9.62 24.55
N VAL A 131 5.13 9.25 23.58
CA VAL A 131 5.45 8.24 22.56
C VAL A 131 5.49 8.91 21.19
N ILE A 132 6.62 8.78 20.50
CA ILE A 132 6.73 9.14 19.07
C ILE A 132 6.68 7.84 18.27
N GLY A 133 5.55 7.62 17.61
CA GLY A 133 5.30 6.44 16.79
C GLY A 133 5.72 6.64 15.34
N GLY A 134 6.85 6.06 14.94
CA GLY A 134 7.31 6.03 13.54
C GLY A 134 6.50 5.09 12.66
N ASP A 135 5.77 4.13 13.24
CA ASP A 135 4.78 3.29 12.56
C ASP A 135 3.64 2.86 13.49
N LEU A 136 2.49 2.55 12.89
CA LEU A 136 1.27 2.20 13.63
C LEU A 136 1.35 0.82 14.33
N VAL A 137 1.99 -0.18 13.71
CA VAL A 137 2.01 -1.57 14.18
C VAL A 137 2.84 -1.72 15.45
N VAL A 138 4.05 -1.16 15.46
CA VAL A 138 4.94 -1.22 16.62
C VAL A 138 4.39 -0.35 17.74
N THR A 139 3.81 0.81 17.42
CA THR A 139 3.15 1.67 18.41
C THR A 139 1.97 0.96 19.08
N GLY A 140 1.15 0.24 18.31
CA GLY A 140 0.04 -0.56 18.83
C GLY A 140 0.44 -1.89 19.46
N GLY A 141 1.73 -2.21 19.49
CA GLY A 141 2.24 -3.45 20.06
C GLY A 141 2.20 -3.48 21.59
N HIS A 142 2.03 -4.67 22.16
CA HIS A 142 1.85 -4.86 23.61
C HIS A 142 2.97 -4.26 24.47
N LYS A 143 4.22 -4.25 23.96
CA LYS A 143 5.36 -3.63 24.64
C LYS A 143 5.20 -2.11 24.76
N THR A 144 4.78 -1.45 23.68
CA THR A 144 4.54 0.00 23.65
C THR A 144 3.31 0.35 24.48
N LEU A 145 2.21 -0.41 24.35
CA LEU A 145 1.00 -0.14 25.13
C LEU A 145 1.26 -0.26 26.65
N SER A 146 2.17 -1.13 27.07
CA SER A 146 2.49 -1.32 28.50
C SER A 146 3.15 -0.11 29.17
N VAL A 147 3.85 0.74 28.42
CA VAL A 147 4.55 1.92 28.97
C VAL A 147 3.66 3.17 29.00
N ILE A 148 2.51 3.14 28.33
CA ILE A 148 1.53 4.24 28.27
C ILE A 148 0.78 4.34 29.60
N LYS A 149 0.74 5.56 30.15
CA LYS A 149 -0.12 5.94 31.27
C LYS A 149 -1.36 6.64 30.75
N SER A 150 -2.52 6.01 30.95
CA SER A 150 -3.81 6.55 30.50
C SER A 150 -4.04 7.96 31.06
N GLY A 151 -4.52 8.87 30.21
CA GLY A 151 -4.78 10.26 30.59
C GLY A 151 -3.53 11.15 30.71
N HIS A 152 -2.32 10.60 30.68
CA HIS A 152 -1.06 11.34 30.89
C HIS A 152 -0.15 11.33 29.66
N THR A 153 0.19 10.14 29.16
CA THR A 153 1.14 9.99 28.05
C THR A 153 0.57 10.62 26.79
N LYS A 154 1.32 11.51 26.14
CA LYS A 154 0.99 12.06 24.82
C LYS A 154 1.58 11.19 23.71
N LEU A 155 0.87 11.06 22.60
CA LEU A 155 1.29 10.26 21.46
C LEU A 155 1.16 11.04 20.16
N VAL A 156 2.23 11.02 19.37
CA VAL A 156 2.25 11.49 17.99
C VAL A 156 2.65 10.31 17.11
N ILE A 157 1.77 9.90 16.20
CA ILE A 157 1.89 8.60 15.54
C ILE A 157 1.76 8.75 14.03
N ASN A 158 2.76 8.25 13.31
CA ASN A 158 2.70 8.04 11.89
C ASN A 158 1.68 6.94 11.57
N SER A 159 0.55 7.36 11.01
CA SER A 159 -0.57 6.49 10.66
C SER A 159 -0.47 5.86 9.28
N TYR A 160 0.64 6.09 8.57
CA TYR A 160 0.93 5.43 7.31
C TYR A 160 0.94 3.91 7.49
N GLU A 161 0.20 3.21 6.63
CA GLU A 161 0.10 1.74 6.67
C GLU A 161 1.38 1.10 6.14
N MET A 162 2.43 1.10 6.95
CA MET A 162 3.68 0.45 6.60
C MET A 162 3.53 -1.07 6.73
N ILE A 163 3.64 -1.74 5.59
CA ILE A 163 3.49 -3.19 5.48
C ILE A 163 4.77 -3.84 6.05
N THR A 164 4.66 -4.49 7.21
CA THR A 164 5.79 -5.20 7.86
C THR A 164 6.12 -6.51 7.14
N GLY A 165 7.25 -7.14 7.50
CA GLY A 165 7.70 -8.41 6.90
C GLY A 165 6.66 -9.53 6.94
N ASP A 166 5.80 -9.57 7.97
CA ASP A 166 4.78 -10.63 8.09
C ASP A 166 3.70 -10.57 6.99
N PHE A 167 3.40 -9.38 6.47
CA PHE A 167 2.49 -9.24 5.32
C PHE A 167 3.04 -9.86 4.03
N THR A 168 4.36 -10.12 3.94
CA THR A 168 4.92 -10.81 2.77
C THR A 168 4.47 -12.27 2.71
N LYS A 169 4.10 -12.87 3.85
CA LYS A 169 3.67 -14.27 3.97
C LYS A 169 2.18 -14.50 3.69
N ASN A 170 1.33 -13.48 3.87
CA ASN A 170 -0.11 -13.59 3.64
C ASN A 170 -0.60 -12.53 2.63
N ALA A 171 -0.96 -12.98 1.43
CA ALA A 171 -1.40 -12.11 0.33
C ALA A 171 -2.77 -11.45 0.57
N ASP A 172 -3.60 -12.01 1.45
CA ASP A 172 -4.97 -11.56 1.75
C ASP A 172 -5.07 -10.80 3.07
N MET A 173 -3.96 -10.62 3.79
CA MET A 173 -3.95 -9.91 5.06
C MET A 173 -4.41 -8.46 4.88
N LEU A 174 -5.54 -8.13 5.51
CA LEU A 174 -5.99 -6.75 5.65
C LEU A 174 -5.19 -6.08 6.77
N PHE A 175 -4.62 -4.91 6.48
CA PHE A 175 -3.94 -4.12 7.51
C PHE A 175 -4.98 -3.58 8.48
N PRO A 176 -4.95 -3.96 9.77
CA PRO A 176 -6.03 -3.63 10.71
C PRO A 176 -5.83 -2.22 11.30
N SER A 177 -5.63 -1.20 10.46
CA SER A 177 -5.30 0.18 10.89
C SER A 177 -6.33 0.75 11.86
N LEU A 178 -7.62 0.61 11.55
CA LEU A 178 -8.70 1.08 12.42
C LEU A 178 -8.66 0.41 13.81
N LYS A 179 -8.49 -0.91 13.85
CA LYS A 179 -8.42 -1.65 15.12
C LYS A 179 -7.21 -1.23 15.95
N ILE A 180 -6.05 -1.02 15.32
CA ILE A 180 -4.84 -0.58 16.02
C ILE A 180 -5.03 0.85 16.56
N LYS A 181 -5.55 1.78 15.74
CA LYS A 181 -5.85 3.15 16.17
C LYS A 181 -6.80 3.16 17.38
N GLN A 182 -7.86 2.35 17.33
CA GLN A 182 -8.80 2.18 18.43
C GLN A 182 -8.12 1.66 19.70
N ALA A 183 -7.28 0.62 19.61
CA ALA A 183 -6.57 0.08 20.76
C ALA A 183 -5.62 1.10 21.42
N ILE A 184 -4.94 1.92 20.59
CA ILE A 184 -4.08 3.00 21.09
C ILE A 184 -4.92 4.08 21.79
N GLN A 185 -6.00 4.53 21.15
CA GLN A 185 -6.90 5.54 21.72
C GLN A 185 -7.60 5.06 23.00
N GLN A 186 -7.95 3.78 23.10
CA GLN A 186 -8.50 3.18 24.33
C GLN A 186 -7.48 3.18 25.47
N THR A 187 -6.20 2.93 25.18
CA THR A 187 -5.14 2.91 26.19
C THR A 187 -4.76 4.33 26.65
N ALA A 188 -4.51 5.24 25.71
CA ALA A 188 -3.96 6.57 26.00
C ALA A 188 -5.00 7.67 26.21
N GLY A 189 -6.18 7.53 25.59
CA GLY A 189 -7.19 8.57 25.43
C GLY A 189 -7.10 9.27 24.07
N THR A 190 -8.26 9.61 23.51
CA THR A 190 -8.38 10.28 22.20
C THR A 190 -7.68 11.65 22.21
N ASP A 191 -7.84 12.44 23.27
CA ASP A 191 -7.24 13.79 23.39
C ASP A 191 -5.72 13.77 23.61
N ASN A 192 -5.17 12.60 23.89
CA ASN A 192 -3.74 12.39 24.07
C ASN A 192 -3.07 11.79 22.84
N THR A 193 -3.84 11.44 21.80
CA THR A 193 -3.34 10.70 20.64
C THR A 193 -3.56 11.48 19.36
N GLU A 194 -2.47 11.85 18.68
CA GLU A 194 -2.53 12.51 17.39
C GLU A 194 -1.96 11.60 16.28
N PHE A 195 -2.79 11.32 15.27
CA PHE A 195 -2.40 10.54 14.10
C PHE A 195 -2.13 11.44 12.91
N LEU A 196 -0.99 11.24 12.26
CA LEU A 196 -0.60 11.98 11.06
C LEU A 196 -0.08 11.01 10.00
N ASP A 197 -0.39 11.24 8.73
CA ASP A 197 0.25 10.50 7.63
C ASP A 197 1.61 11.12 7.31
N ALA A 198 2.54 10.99 8.25
CA ALA A 198 3.83 11.66 8.21
C ALA A 198 4.72 11.12 7.08
N SER A 199 4.65 9.82 6.77
CA SER A 199 5.42 9.26 5.65
C SER A 199 5.01 9.84 4.31
N ARG A 200 3.70 10.01 4.07
CA ARG A 200 3.22 10.60 2.82
C ARG A 200 3.64 12.07 2.71
N LEU A 201 3.51 12.84 3.80
CA LEU A 201 3.90 14.25 3.84
C LEU A 201 5.42 14.43 3.66
N ALA A 202 6.23 13.67 4.38
CA ALA A 202 7.69 13.71 4.26
C ALA A 202 8.14 13.33 2.85
N THR A 203 7.54 12.30 2.25
CA THR A 203 7.84 11.91 0.86
C THR A 203 7.44 13.00 -0.12
N ALA A 204 6.28 13.63 0.04
CA ALA A 204 5.83 14.71 -0.83
C ALA A 204 6.76 15.93 -0.75
N LEU A 205 7.15 16.35 0.46
CA LEU A 205 7.92 17.57 0.71
C LEU A 205 9.43 17.41 0.49
N ILE A 206 9.98 16.23 0.75
CA ILE A 206 11.44 16.00 0.88
C ILE A 206 11.93 14.94 -0.10
N GLY A 207 11.01 14.10 -0.62
CA GLY A 207 11.30 13.06 -1.60
C GLY A 207 11.82 11.74 -1.02
N ASP A 208 11.83 11.58 0.31
CA ASP A 208 12.36 10.38 0.98
C ASP A 208 11.51 9.99 2.20
N THR A 209 11.17 8.70 2.33
CA THR A 209 10.47 8.17 3.51
C THR A 209 11.37 8.10 4.74
N ILE A 210 12.70 8.08 4.60
CA ILE A 210 13.64 8.10 5.74
C ILE A 210 13.51 9.40 6.56
N ALA A 211 13.13 10.50 5.91
CA ALA A 211 12.89 11.79 6.56
C ALA A 211 11.69 11.78 7.53
N THR A 212 10.83 10.75 7.49
CA THR A 212 9.60 10.66 8.30
C THR A 212 9.89 10.82 9.79
N ASN A 213 10.90 10.14 10.32
CA ASN A 213 11.15 10.15 11.77
C ASN A 213 11.68 11.50 12.26
N MET A 214 12.49 12.19 11.45
CA MET A 214 12.91 13.56 11.73
C MET A 214 11.76 14.56 11.61
N PHE A 215 10.88 14.35 10.63
CA PHE A 215 9.64 15.12 10.50
C PHE A 215 8.71 14.93 11.71
N MET A 216 8.54 13.69 12.18
CA MET A 216 7.79 13.38 13.41
C MET A 216 8.40 14.06 14.64
N LEU A 217 9.73 14.11 14.74
CA LEU A 217 10.43 14.83 15.81
C LEU A 217 10.10 16.32 15.78
N GLY A 218 10.14 16.96 14.60
CA GLY A 218 9.77 18.37 14.43
C GLY A 218 8.31 18.65 14.80
N PHE A 219 7.42 17.75 14.40
CA PHE A 219 6.01 17.82 14.76
C PHE A 219 5.80 17.74 16.27
N ALA A 220 6.45 16.77 16.94
CA ALA A 220 6.40 16.60 18.39
C ALA A 220 6.96 17.82 19.14
N PHE A 221 8.08 18.36 18.65
CA PHE A 221 8.70 19.56 19.20
C PHE A 221 7.73 20.74 19.17
N GLN A 222 7.14 21.02 18.01
CA GLN A 222 6.22 22.16 17.84
C GLN A 222 4.91 22.01 18.63
N ARG A 223 4.50 20.78 18.96
CA ARG A 223 3.41 20.51 19.90
C ARG A 223 3.77 20.76 21.37
N GLY A 224 5.02 21.14 21.67
CA GLY A 224 5.50 21.38 23.03
C GLY A 224 5.70 20.09 23.84
N LEU A 225 6.03 18.98 23.17
CA LEU A 225 6.13 17.66 23.80
C LEU A 225 7.58 17.23 24.11
N ILE A 226 8.58 18.00 23.66
CA ILE A 226 10.00 17.69 23.82
C ILE A 226 10.63 18.66 24.82
N PRO A 227 11.26 18.20 25.92
CA PRO A 227 11.82 19.03 26.98
C PRO A 227 13.23 19.56 26.65
N LEU A 228 13.50 19.90 25.39
CA LEU A 228 14.80 20.36 24.89
C LEU A 228 14.61 21.56 23.98
N GLU A 229 15.62 22.41 23.90
CA GLU A 229 15.62 23.59 23.05
C GLU A 229 15.83 23.22 21.58
N ARG A 230 15.26 24.04 20.69
CA ARG A 230 15.43 23.87 19.24
C ARG A 230 16.90 23.92 18.81
N SER A 231 17.64 24.88 19.35
CA SER A 231 19.07 25.10 19.10
C SER A 231 19.87 23.83 19.36
N SER A 232 19.64 23.17 20.49
CA SER A 232 20.32 21.94 20.87
C SER A 232 20.00 20.77 19.94
N ILE A 233 18.74 20.66 19.48
CA ILE A 233 18.33 19.64 18.50
C ILE A 233 18.99 19.90 17.14
N GLU A 234 18.99 21.15 16.67
CA GLU A 234 19.64 21.53 15.40
C GLU A 234 21.15 21.31 15.45
N GLN A 235 21.80 21.65 16.57
CA GLN A 235 23.23 21.40 16.78
C GLN A 235 23.54 19.89 16.85
N ALA A 236 22.68 19.07 17.47
CA ALA A 236 22.83 17.62 17.46
C ALA A 236 22.75 17.05 16.03
N ILE A 237 21.88 17.61 15.17
CA ILE A 237 21.80 17.24 13.75
C ILE A 237 23.11 17.59 13.02
N GLU A 238 23.70 18.75 13.31
CA GLU A 238 24.99 19.16 12.73
C GLU A 238 26.12 18.23 13.16
N ILE A 239 26.21 17.90 14.45
CA ILE A 239 27.23 17.00 15.01
C ILE A 239 27.11 15.60 14.40
N ASN A 240 25.89 15.12 14.14
CA ASN A 240 25.70 13.82 13.50
C ASN A 240 26.28 13.77 12.07
N GLY A 241 26.38 14.91 11.39
CA GLY A 241 27.08 15.07 10.10
C GLY A 241 26.38 14.43 8.88
N MET A 242 25.37 13.58 9.09
CA MET A 242 24.66 12.92 7.99
C MET A 242 23.51 13.77 7.47
N SER A 243 23.57 14.12 6.18
CA SER A 243 22.47 14.80 5.46
C SER A 243 21.89 16.00 6.24
N VAL A 244 22.75 16.79 6.88
CA VAL A 244 22.40 17.85 7.85
C VAL A 244 21.27 18.75 7.34
N GLU A 245 21.41 19.30 6.13
CA GLU A 245 20.41 20.19 5.55
C GLU A 245 19.06 19.50 5.36
N SER A 246 19.06 18.26 4.84
CA SER A 246 17.83 17.49 4.65
C SER A 246 17.14 17.19 5.98
N ASN A 247 17.90 16.89 7.03
CA ASN A 247 17.36 16.63 8.36
C ASN A 247 16.78 17.90 8.99
N LYS A 248 17.47 19.04 8.87
CA LYS A 248 16.94 20.34 9.30
C LYS A 248 15.65 20.72 8.57
N GLN A 249 15.59 20.52 7.25
CA GLN A 249 14.38 20.74 6.48
C GLN A 249 13.25 19.79 6.92
N SER A 250 13.56 18.51 7.18
CA SER A 250 12.59 17.54 7.68
C SER A 250 11.98 17.98 9.01
N PHE A 251 12.85 18.39 9.94
CA PHE A 251 12.46 18.90 11.24
C PHE A 251 11.58 20.16 11.11
N LEU A 252 12.00 21.12 10.26
CA LEU A 252 11.24 22.35 9.99
C LEU A 252 9.84 22.06 9.41
N TRP A 253 9.73 21.15 8.44
CA TRP A 253 8.44 20.77 7.85
C TRP A 253 7.53 20.06 8.85
N GLY A 254 8.10 19.24 9.73
CA GLY A 254 7.40 18.67 10.87
C GLY A 254 6.77 19.76 11.75
N ARG A 255 7.57 20.77 12.12
CA ARG A 255 7.09 21.92 12.90
C ARG A 255 5.99 22.69 12.17
N ARG A 256 6.20 23.04 10.89
CA ARG A 256 5.19 23.73 10.08
C ARG A 256 3.87 22.96 10.02
N THR A 257 3.92 21.63 9.95
CA THR A 257 2.72 20.79 9.90
C THR A 257 1.97 20.78 11.23
N ALA A 258 2.66 20.83 12.36
CA ALA A 258 2.03 20.96 13.68
C ALA A 258 1.39 22.35 13.89
N HIS A 259 1.97 23.39 13.30
CA HIS A 259 1.46 24.76 13.38
C HIS A 259 0.28 25.01 12.42
N ASP A 260 0.42 24.64 11.14
CA ASP A 260 -0.57 24.84 10.08
C ASP A 260 -0.62 23.63 9.13
N GLY A 261 -1.16 22.52 9.65
CA GLY A 261 -1.29 21.29 8.87
C GLY A 261 -2.25 21.39 7.69
N LYS A 262 -3.17 22.36 7.68
CA LYS A 262 -4.09 22.57 6.55
C LYS A 262 -3.33 23.09 5.33
N ARG A 263 -2.55 24.16 5.51
CA ARG A 263 -1.72 24.74 4.45
C ARG A 263 -0.69 23.76 3.89
N VAL A 264 -0.07 22.95 4.75
CA VAL A 264 0.88 21.90 4.31
C VAL A 264 0.17 20.83 3.46
N ARG A 265 -1.06 20.43 3.81
CA ARG A 265 -1.84 19.49 2.99
C ARG A 265 -2.22 20.08 1.64
N GLU A 266 -2.64 21.34 1.59
CA GLU A 266 -2.94 22.04 0.33
C GLU A 266 -1.71 22.13 -0.57
N LEU A 267 -0.55 22.45 0.00
CA LEU A 267 0.73 22.51 -0.73
C LEU A 267 1.16 21.14 -1.29
N THR A 268 0.83 20.06 -0.59
CA THR A 268 1.22 18.70 -0.97
C THR A 268 0.17 17.97 -1.80
N ALA A 269 -1.06 18.49 -1.91
CA ALA A 269 -2.18 17.83 -2.59
C ALA A 269 -1.85 17.43 -4.03
N SER A 270 -1.33 18.35 -4.84
CA SER A 270 -0.98 18.11 -6.25
C SER A 270 0.23 17.17 -6.42
N ILE A 271 1.17 17.18 -5.47
CA ILE A 271 2.33 16.29 -5.46
C ILE A 271 1.87 14.88 -5.11
N VAL A 272 1.04 14.75 -4.07
CA VAL A 272 0.47 13.48 -3.61
C VAL A 272 -0.44 12.87 -4.69
N GLU A 273 -1.22 13.67 -5.43
CA GLU A 273 -1.98 13.22 -6.62
C GLU A 273 -1.09 12.58 -7.69
N GLY A 274 0.14 13.07 -7.89
CA GLY A 274 1.12 12.42 -8.78
C GLY A 274 1.61 11.05 -8.29
N PHE A 275 1.55 10.81 -6.97
CA PHE A 275 1.88 9.52 -6.34
C PHE A 275 0.65 8.61 -6.13
N LEU A 276 -0.56 9.16 -6.20
CA LEU A 276 -1.80 8.41 -6.02
C LEU A 276 -1.91 7.32 -7.09
N LEU A 277 -2.12 6.09 -6.61
CA LEU A 277 -2.96 5.15 -7.34
C LEU A 277 -4.33 5.81 -7.36
N GLU A 278 -4.89 6.07 -8.55
CA GLU A 278 -6.25 6.60 -8.74
C GLU A 278 -7.18 6.08 -7.64
N GLU A 279 -7.80 7.00 -6.90
CA GLU A 279 -8.77 6.63 -5.88
C GLU A 279 -9.83 5.74 -6.53
N PRO A 280 -10.20 4.62 -5.89
CA PRO A 280 -11.19 3.73 -6.47
C PRO A 280 -12.48 4.53 -6.70
N PRO A 281 -13.16 4.35 -7.85
CA PRO A 281 -14.38 5.09 -8.17
C PRO A 281 -15.41 5.00 -7.03
N GLU A 282 -16.07 6.12 -6.73
CA GLU A 282 -17.03 6.22 -5.63
C GLU A 282 -18.39 5.71 -6.13
N GLY A 283 -18.72 4.48 -5.73
CA GLY A 283 -20.00 3.87 -6.07
C GLY A 283 -19.99 2.94 -7.28
N LEU A 284 -21.08 2.19 -7.43
CA LEU A 284 -21.16 1.06 -8.37
C LEU A 284 -21.24 1.52 -9.84
N ASP A 285 -21.95 2.59 -10.15
CA ASP A 285 -22.09 3.08 -11.52
C ASP A 285 -20.78 3.65 -12.07
N GLU A 286 -20.06 4.44 -11.27
CA GLU A 286 -18.73 4.91 -11.63
C GLU A 286 -17.75 3.76 -11.83
N LEU A 287 -17.81 2.73 -10.97
CA LEU A 287 -17.01 1.52 -11.10
C LEU A 287 -17.26 0.82 -12.44
N ILE A 288 -18.53 0.67 -12.83
CA ILE A 288 -18.92 0.01 -14.09
C ILE A 288 -18.48 0.85 -15.28
N GLN A 289 -18.71 2.15 -15.26
CA GLN A 289 -18.35 3.05 -16.36
C GLN A 289 -16.84 3.09 -16.57
N HIS A 290 -16.06 3.28 -15.49
CA HIS A 290 -14.60 3.27 -15.55
C HIS A 290 -14.06 1.96 -16.17
N ARG A 291 -14.64 0.82 -15.80
CA ARG A 291 -14.26 -0.49 -16.37
C ARG A 291 -14.61 -0.62 -17.84
N ALA A 292 -15.75 -0.11 -18.26
CA ALA A 292 -16.15 -0.07 -19.67
C ALA A 292 -15.18 0.80 -20.50
N ASP A 293 -14.74 1.94 -19.96
CA ASP A 293 -13.76 2.81 -20.62
C ASP A 293 -12.40 2.12 -20.75
N VAL A 294 -11.95 1.45 -19.68
CA VAL A 294 -10.72 0.65 -19.72
C VAL A 294 -10.83 -0.49 -20.74
N LEU A 295 -11.96 -1.19 -20.83
CA LEU A 295 -12.17 -2.26 -21.81
C LEU A 295 -12.23 -1.73 -23.25
N THR A 296 -12.74 -0.52 -23.44
CA THR A 296 -12.74 0.17 -24.74
C THR A 296 -11.30 0.48 -25.18
N ALA A 297 -10.47 0.99 -24.27
CA ALA A 297 -9.05 1.20 -24.52
C ALA A 297 -8.28 -0.11 -24.73
N TYR A 298 -8.60 -1.13 -23.94
CA TYR A 298 -8.01 -2.48 -23.98
C TYR A 298 -8.23 -3.16 -25.33
N GLN A 299 -9.48 -3.20 -25.83
CA GLN A 299 -9.83 -3.84 -27.10
C GLN A 299 -10.58 -2.85 -28.01
N ASN A 300 -11.88 -2.64 -27.74
CA ASN A 300 -12.75 -1.75 -28.51
C ASN A 300 -14.13 -1.58 -27.81
N LYS A 301 -14.99 -0.72 -28.38
CA LYS A 301 -16.35 -0.45 -27.87
C LYS A 301 -17.24 -1.71 -27.81
N ALA A 302 -17.11 -2.64 -28.76
CA ALA A 302 -17.90 -3.87 -28.77
C ALA A 302 -17.54 -4.79 -27.58
N TYR A 303 -16.26 -4.82 -27.21
CA TYR A 303 -15.78 -5.57 -26.05
C TYR A 303 -16.29 -4.98 -24.72
N ALA A 304 -16.30 -3.65 -24.61
CA ALA A 304 -16.94 -2.97 -23.47
C ALA A 304 -18.46 -3.20 -23.42
N LYS A 305 -19.13 -3.21 -24.57
CA LYS A 305 -20.58 -3.53 -24.64
C LYS A 305 -20.88 -4.94 -24.13
N ARG A 306 -20.05 -5.93 -24.45
CA ARG A 306 -20.16 -7.31 -23.91
C ARG A 306 -20.11 -7.31 -22.38
N TYR A 307 -19.19 -6.56 -21.78
CA TYR A 307 -19.10 -6.36 -20.34
C TYR A 307 -20.38 -5.76 -19.75
N LEU A 308 -20.81 -4.62 -20.28
CA LEU A 308 -21.98 -3.89 -19.81
C LEU A 308 -23.26 -4.75 -19.89
N GLN A 309 -23.43 -5.52 -20.97
CA GLN A 309 -24.60 -6.38 -21.15
C GLN A 309 -24.74 -7.45 -20.05
N LEU A 310 -23.63 -8.09 -19.64
CA LEU A 310 -23.70 -9.09 -18.57
C LEU A 310 -23.97 -8.43 -17.22
N VAL A 311 -23.29 -7.33 -16.92
CA VAL A 311 -23.46 -6.60 -15.64
C VAL A 311 -24.89 -6.08 -15.50
N GLU A 312 -25.44 -5.47 -16.55
CA GLU A 312 -26.81 -4.94 -16.53
C GLU A 312 -27.87 -6.04 -16.41
N ARG A 313 -27.62 -7.19 -17.04
CA ARG A 313 -28.48 -8.37 -16.87
C ARG A 313 -28.48 -8.88 -15.43
N VAL A 314 -27.31 -8.92 -14.79
CA VAL A 314 -27.19 -9.31 -13.37
C VAL A 314 -27.92 -8.29 -12.49
N ARG A 315 -27.69 -6.99 -12.72
CA ARG A 315 -28.36 -5.90 -12.00
C ARG A 315 -29.88 -6.02 -12.07
N THR A 316 -30.43 -6.24 -13.26
CA THR A 316 -31.87 -6.35 -13.47
C THR A 316 -32.47 -7.52 -12.68
N ILE A 317 -31.84 -8.71 -12.77
CA ILE A 317 -32.33 -9.93 -12.11
C ILE A 317 -32.10 -9.88 -10.59
N GLU A 318 -30.97 -9.35 -10.13
CA GLU A 318 -30.69 -9.19 -8.70
C GLU A 318 -31.70 -8.22 -8.07
N THR A 319 -31.99 -7.10 -8.73
CA THR A 319 -32.98 -6.12 -8.24
C THR A 319 -34.39 -6.71 -8.18
N ASP A 320 -34.78 -7.50 -9.19
CA ASP A 320 -36.08 -8.20 -9.23
C ASP A 320 -36.22 -9.24 -8.10
N ARG A 321 -35.16 -10.04 -7.85
CA ARG A 321 -35.20 -11.15 -6.89
C ARG A 321 -34.88 -10.75 -5.46
N LEU A 322 -34.08 -9.70 -5.28
CA LEU A 322 -33.61 -9.17 -3.99
C LEU A 322 -33.58 -7.63 -4.02
N PRO A 323 -34.72 -6.95 -3.90
CA PRO A 323 -34.76 -5.49 -3.80
C PRO A 323 -33.87 -4.98 -2.67
N GLY A 324 -33.00 -4.00 -2.96
CA GLY A 324 -32.08 -3.39 -2.01
C GLY A 324 -30.68 -4.01 -1.93
N SER A 325 -30.39 -5.08 -2.69
CA SER A 325 -29.05 -5.65 -2.82
C SER A 325 -28.46 -5.43 -4.21
N LEU A 326 -27.20 -5.01 -4.27
CA LEU A 326 -26.40 -4.93 -5.51
C LEU A 326 -25.03 -5.61 -5.36
N SER A 327 -24.85 -6.46 -4.35
CA SER A 327 -23.54 -7.06 -4.06
C SER A 327 -23.12 -8.07 -5.12
N MET A 328 -24.05 -8.83 -5.71
CA MET A 328 -23.73 -9.74 -6.83
C MET A 328 -23.39 -8.94 -8.09
N THR A 329 -24.12 -7.85 -8.35
CA THR A 329 -23.82 -6.92 -9.44
C THR A 329 -22.43 -6.32 -9.29
N GLU A 330 -22.07 -5.86 -8.09
CA GLU A 330 -20.73 -5.36 -7.80
C GLU A 330 -19.66 -6.44 -8.00
N ALA A 331 -19.88 -7.66 -7.49
CA ALA A 331 -18.96 -8.77 -7.68
C ALA A 331 -18.74 -9.11 -9.17
N VAL A 332 -19.81 -9.21 -9.96
CA VAL A 332 -19.71 -9.46 -11.40
C VAL A 332 -19.01 -8.29 -12.11
N ALA A 333 -19.37 -7.05 -11.77
CA ALA A 333 -18.68 -5.87 -12.29
C ALA A 333 -17.18 -5.94 -11.98
N ARG A 334 -16.81 -6.43 -10.78
CA ARG A 334 -15.44 -6.60 -10.30
C ARG A 334 -14.66 -7.69 -11.02
N TYR A 335 -15.21 -8.88 -11.10
CA TYR A 335 -14.48 -10.09 -11.45
C TYR A 335 -14.63 -10.47 -12.91
N TYR A 336 -15.73 -10.11 -13.56
CA TYR A 336 -15.86 -10.27 -15.00
C TYR A 336 -14.86 -9.40 -15.76
N PHE A 337 -14.76 -8.12 -15.38
CA PHE A 337 -13.73 -7.22 -15.92
C PHE A 337 -12.31 -7.75 -15.68
N LYS A 338 -12.03 -8.37 -14.52
CA LYS A 338 -10.72 -8.97 -14.26
C LYS A 338 -10.39 -10.06 -15.27
N LEU A 339 -11.37 -10.89 -15.63
CA LEU A 339 -11.21 -11.94 -16.64
C LEU A 339 -11.09 -11.36 -18.05
N LEU A 340 -11.85 -10.32 -18.37
CA LEU A 340 -11.82 -9.67 -19.70
C LEU A 340 -10.52 -8.87 -19.93
N ALA A 341 -10.01 -8.19 -18.90
CA ALA A 341 -8.82 -7.33 -18.98
C ALA A 341 -7.55 -8.07 -18.54
N TYR A 342 -7.38 -9.31 -19.00
CA TYR A 342 -6.15 -10.06 -18.74
C TYR A 342 -4.97 -9.44 -19.49
N LYS A 343 -3.79 -9.45 -18.85
CA LYS A 343 -2.59 -8.78 -19.37
C LYS A 343 -1.88 -9.66 -20.38
N ASP A 344 -2.27 -9.52 -21.63
CA ASP A 344 -1.56 -10.09 -22.75
C ASP A 344 -0.45 -9.19 -23.28
N GLU A 345 0.26 -9.70 -24.27
CA GLU A 345 1.43 -9.06 -24.86
C GLU A 345 1.05 -7.69 -25.47
N TYR A 346 -0.12 -7.60 -26.10
CA TYR A 346 -0.63 -6.36 -26.67
C TYR A 346 -0.95 -5.32 -25.59
N GLU A 347 -1.59 -5.73 -24.49
CA GLU A 347 -1.94 -4.84 -23.39
C GLU A 347 -0.70 -4.41 -22.60
N VAL A 348 0.23 -5.33 -22.32
CA VAL A 348 1.52 -4.99 -21.69
C VAL A 348 2.26 -3.96 -22.54
N ALA A 349 2.29 -4.16 -23.86
CA ALA A 349 2.91 -3.23 -24.78
C ALA A 349 2.23 -1.85 -24.76
N ARG A 350 0.90 -1.79 -24.74
CA ARG A 350 0.13 -0.55 -24.58
C ARG A 350 0.47 0.15 -23.26
N LEU A 351 0.48 -0.57 -22.14
CA LEU A 351 0.75 -0.01 -20.81
C LEU A 351 2.16 0.59 -20.69
N TYR A 352 3.16 0.06 -21.40
CA TYR A 352 4.51 0.65 -21.44
C TYR A 352 4.62 1.86 -22.38
N THR A 353 3.69 2.02 -23.33
CA THR A 353 3.84 2.97 -24.45
C THR A 353 2.73 4.00 -24.57
N ASN A 354 1.70 3.93 -23.72
CA ASN A 354 0.60 4.92 -23.66
C ASN A 354 1.00 6.28 -23.06
N GLY A 355 2.22 6.42 -22.54
CA GLY A 355 2.74 7.64 -21.94
C GLY A 355 2.71 7.66 -20.41
N ASP A 356 1.72 7.02 -19.79
CA ASP A 356 1.56 7.00 -18.33
C ASP A 356 2.77 6.38 -17.63
N PHE A 357 3.32 5.31 -18.22
CA PHE A 357 4.51 4.66 -17.70
C PHE A 357 5.70 5.64 -17.64
N MET A 358 5.98 6.35 -18.73
CA MET A 358 7.07 7.32 -18.77
C MET A 358 6.80 8.54 -17.88
N LYS A 359 5.53 8.98 -17.76
CA LYS A 359 5.12 10.03 -16.83
C LYS A 359 5.43 9.62 -15.38
N LYS A 360 5.11 8.38 -14.99
CA LYS A 360 5.43 7.82 -13.68
C LYS A 360 6.94 7.70 -13.43
N ILE A 361 7.72 7.28 -14.44
CA ILE A 361 9.18 7.21 -14.32
C ILE A 361 9.78 8.61 -14.14
N ARG A 362 9.44 9.59 -14.99
CA ARG A 362 9.94 10.98 -14.89
C ARG A 362 9.41 11.73 -13.67
N GLY A 363 8.29 11.29 -13.11
CA GLY A 363 7.79 11.78 -11.82
C GLY A 363 8.64 11.32 -10.64
N ARG A 364 9.30 10.15 -10.74
CA ARG A 364 10.06 9.53 -9.65
C ARG A 364 11.58 9.62 -9.80
N PHE A 365 12.08 9.78 -11.02
CA PHE A 365 13.50 9.78 -11.32
C PHE A 365 13.88 10.98 -12.19
N GLU A 366 15.08 11.50 -11.96
CA GLU A 366 15.67 12.63 -12.68
C GLU A 366 17.09 12.30 -13.19
N GLY A 367 17.61 13.18 -14.04
CA GLY A 367 18.90 13.02 -14.70
C GLY A 367 18.85 12.13 -15.93
N ASP A 368 20.02 11.84 -16.49
CA ASP A 368 20.15 10.97 -17.66
C ASP A 368 20.03 9.49 -17.25
N PHE A 369 18.87 8.90 -17.54
CA PHE A 369 18.62 7.49 -17.24
C PHE A 369 18.31 6.65 -18.46
N ARG A 370 18.71 5.38 -18.38
CA ARG A 370 18.35 4.32 -19.33
C ARG A 370 17.45 3.31 -18.66
N LEU A 371 16.47 2.80 -19.40
CA LEU A 371 15.54 1.80 -18.91
C LEU A 371 15.91 0.42 -19.42
N LYS A 372 15.85 -0.58 -18.53
CA LYS A 372 15.87 -2.00 -18.91
C LYS A 372 14.60 -2.68 -18.43
N LEU A 373 13.84 -3.27 -19.35
CA LEU A 373 12.68 -4.11 -19.03
C LEU A 373 13.14 -5.53 -18.77
N HIS A 374 12.68 -6.14 -17.67
CA HIS A 374 12.94 -7.55 -17.37
C HIS A 374 11.72 -8.37 -17.76
N LEU A 375 11.80 -9.06 -18.89
CA LEU A 375 10.69 -9.80 -19.47
C LEU A 375 11.09 -11.27 -19.66
N ALA A 376 10.12 -12.17 -19.56
CA ALA A 376 10.25 -13.55 -20.00
C ALA A 376 9.23 -13.81 -21.12
N PRO A 377 9.57 -13.53 -22.39
CA PRO A 377 8.65 -13.71 -23.51
C PRO A 377 8.28 -15.18 -23.68
N PRO A 378 6.98 -15.55 -23.71
CA PRO A 378 6.54 -16.94 -23.66
C PRO A 378 7.11 -17.87 -24.75
N LEU A 379 7.44 -17.31 -25.92
CA LEU A 379 7.92 -18.07 -27.07
C LEU A 379 9.43 -18.32 -27.07
N PHE A 380 10.20 -17.51 -26.32
CA PHE A 380 11.67 -17.49 -26.43
C PHE A 380 12.39 -17.56 -25.08
N SER A 381 11.68 -17.40 -23.96
CA SER A 381 12.32 -17.48 -22.65
C SER A 381 12.70 -18.92 -22.31
N HIS A 382 13.97 -19.11 -21.93
CA HIS A 382 14.41 -20.34 -21.31
C HIS A 382 13.68 -20.56 -19.98
N ARG A 383 13.45 -21.83 -19.63
CA ARG A 383 12.98 -22.22 -18.31
C ARG A 383 14.12 -22.83 -17.51
N ASP A 384 14.13 -22.54 -16.22
CA ASP A 384 15.05 -23.14 -15.28
C ASP A 384 14.84 -24.66 -15.24
N SER A 385 15.93 -25.43 -15.29
CA SER A 385 15.86 -26.89 -15.37
C SER A 385 15.45 -27.56 -14.05
N HIS A 386 15.62 -26.87 -12.92
CA HIS A 386 15.31 -27.39 -11.60
C HIS A 386 13.93 -26.96 -11.13
N THR A 387 13.58 -25.67 -11.31
CA THR A 387 12.31 -25.11 -10.83
C THR A 387 11.21 -25.11 -11.88
N GLY A 388 11.56 -25.19 -13.18
CA GLY A 388 10.62 -25.05 -14.29
C GLY A 388 10.14 -23.63 -14.55
N GLU A 389 10.67 -22.64 -13.80
CA GLU A 389 10.26 -21.25 -13.89
C GLU A 389 10.87 -20.54 -15.10
N PRO A 390 10.14 -19.62 -15.77
CA PRO A 390 10.68 -18.82 -16.85
C PRO A 390 11.78 -17.87 -16.36
N ILE A 391 12.93 -17.89 -17.05
CA ILE A 391 14.06 -17.00 -16.79
C ILE A 391 13.83 -15.68 -17.51
N LYS A 392 13.90 -14.57 -16.77
CA LYS A 392 13.77 -13.23 -17.36
C LYS A 392 15.06 -12.79 -18.02
N SER A 393 14.91 -12.13 -19.15
CA SER A 393 16.00 -11.44 -19.85
C SER A 393 15.81 -9.93 -19.78
N ALA A 394 16.92 -9.21 -19.73
CA ALA A 394 16.93 -7.75 -19.68
C ALA A 394 16.97 -7.15 -21.10
N PHE A 395 15.93 -6.42 -21.46
CA PHE A 395 15.81 -5.71 -22.74
C PHE A 395 16.07 -4.22 -22.54
N GLY A 396 16.98 -3.64 -23.31
CA GLY A 396 17.29 -2.21 -23.26
C GLY A 396 16.22 -1.33 -23.92
N SER A 397 16.45 -0.02 -23.97
CA SER A 397 15.50 0.98 -24.48
C SER A 397 14.99 0.73 -25.91
N TRP A 398 15.70 -0.04 -26.73
CA TRP A 398 15.29 -0.41 -28.09
C TRP A 398 13.96 -1.18 -28.14
N ILE A 399 13.54 -1.82 -27.04
CA ILE A 399 12.30 -2.59 -26.99
C ILE A 399 11.04 -1.71 -26.99
N PHE A 400 11.13 -0.45 -26.54
CA PHE A 400 9.95 0.44 -26.46
C PHE A 400 9.33 0.75 -27.84
N PRO A 401 10.10 1.07 -28.88
CA PRO A 401 9.58 1.14 -30.25
C PRO A 401 8.86 -0.14 -30.71
N VAL A 402 9.40 -1.32 -30.39
CA VAL A 402 8.80 -2.61 -30.73
C VAL A 402 7.46 -2.81 -30.01
N LEU A 403 7.42 -2.51 -28.70
CA LEU A 403 6.17 -2.54 -27.92
C LEU A 403 5.16 -1.53 -28.45
N LYS A 404 5.60 -0.34 -28.86
CA LYS A 404 4.70 0.68 -29.42
C LYS A 404 4.03 0.17 -30.70
N MET A 405 4.80 -0.48 -31.56
CA MET A 405 4.27 -1.14 -32.75
C MET A 405 3.32 -2.29 -32.37
N LEU A 406 3.73 -3.17 -31.46
CA LEU A 406 2.94 -4.31 -31.00
C LEU A 406 1.58 -3.88 -30.43
N SER A 407 1.53 -2.78 -29.67
CA SER A 407 0.29 -2.26 -29.07
C SER A 407 -0.81 -1.92 -30.10
N ARG A 408 -0.43 -1.61 -31.35
CA ARG A 408 -1.36 -1.31 -32.44
C ARG A 408 -2.03 -2.57 -33.00
N PHE A 409 -1.43 -3.73 -32.81
CA PHE A 409 -1.93 -5.01 -33.29
C PHE A 409 -2.90 -5.71 -32.32
N LYS A 410 -3.43 -4.98 -31.32
CA LYS A 410 -4.44 -5.51 -30.39
C LYS A 410 -5.68 -6.10 -31.08
N PHE A 411 -6.00 -5.68 -32.31
CA PHE A 411 -7.11 -6.23 -33.09
C PHE A 411 -6.88 -7.70 -33.49
N LEU A 412 -5.64 -8.20 -33.48
CA LEU A 412 -5.33 -9.61 -33.74
C LEU A 412 -5.73 -10.51 -32.56
N ARG A 413 -5.90 -9.97 -31.36
CA ARG A 413 -6.25 -10.71 -30.14
C ARG A 413 -7.42 -11.66 -30.37
N GLY A 414 -7.21 -12.95 -30.09
CA GLY A 414 -8.22 -13.99 -30.22
C GLY A 414 -8.57 -14.40 -31.66
N THR A 415 -7.89 -13.86 -32.67
CA THR A 415 -8.04 -14.29 -34.08
C THR A 415 -7.08 -15.43 -34.42
N ALA A 416 -7.23 -16.05 -35.59
CA ALA A 416 -6.31 -17.08 -36.08
C ALA A 416 -4.85 -16.57 -36.25
N PHE A 417 -4.69 -15.26 -36.43
CA PHE A 417 -3.41 -14.57 -36.56
C PHE A 417 -2.78 -14.16 -35.22
N ASP A 418 -3.44 -14.48 -34.10
CA ASP A 418 -2.89 -14.28 -32.76
C ASP A 418 -1.85 -15.37 -32.44
N LEU A 419 -0.57 -15.10 -32.73
CA LEU A 419 0.51 -16.03 -32.43
C LEU A 419 0.67 -16.26 -30.91
N PHE A 420 0.55 -15.19 -30.11
CA PHE A 420 0.67 -15.27 -28.65
C PHE A 420 -0.52 -16.00 -28.03
N GLY A 421 -1.71 -15.81 -28.61
CA GLY A 421 -2.96 -16.44 -28.24
C GLY A 421 -2.96 -17.96 -28.35
N LYS A 422 -1.99 -18.58 -29.03
CA LYS A 422 -1.89 -20.04 -29.17
C LYS A 422 -1.27 -20.74 -27.97
N THR A 423 -0.65 -20.00 -27.06
CA THR A 423 -0.07 -20.55 -25.82
C THR A 423 -1.15 -21.14 -24.90
N LYS A 424 -0.77 -22.13 -24.06
CA LYS A 424 -1.68 -22.79 -23.11
C LYS A 424 -2.34 -21.78 -22.16
N GLU A 425 -1.57 -20.80 -21.67
CA GLU A 425 -2.08 -19.78 -20.76
C GLU A 425 -3.13 -18.88 -21.42
N ARG A 426 -2.89 -18.40 -22.66
CA ARG A 426 -3.85 -17.53 -23.36
C ARG A 426 -5.12 -18.26 -23.76
N ARG A 427 -5.03 -19.55 -24.08
CA ARG A 427 -6.21 -20.41 -24.31
C ARG A 427 -7.06 -20.50 -23.04
N LEU A 428 -6.42 -20.78 -21.90
CA LEU A 428 -7.07 -20.88 -20.61
C LEU A 428 -7.77 -19.56 -20.20
N GLU A 429 -7.12 -18.41 -20.41
CA GLU A 429 -7.73 -17.10 -20.11
C GLU A 429 -9.01 -16.84 -20.93
N ARG A 430 -9.02 -17.24 -22.21
CA ARG A 430 -10.22 -17.09 -23.06
C ARG A 430 -11.33 -18.08 -22.69
N GLU A 431 -10.96 -19.30 -22.33
CA GLU A 431 -11.89 -20.31 -21.83
C GLU A 431 -12.56 -19.84 -20.53
N LEU A 432 -11.78 -19.32 -19.58
CA LEU A 432 -12.28 -18.76 -18.33
C LEU A 432 -13.35 -17.67 -18.51
N ILE A 433 -13.22 -16.82 -19.54
CA ILE A 433 -14.23 -15.80 -19.84
C ILE A 433 -15.56 -16.46 -20.24
N GLN A 434 -15.50 -17.46 -21.12
CA GLN A 434 -16.70 -18.16 -21.60
C GLN A 434 -17.35 -18.98 -20.49
N GLU A 435 -16.55 -19.71 -19.71
CA GLU A 435 -17.02 -20.47 -18.55
C GLU A 435 -17.69 -19.55 -17.53
N TYR A 436 -17.07 -18.41 -17.19
CA TYR A 436 -17.65 -17.46 -16.24
C TYR A 436 -19.00 -16.92 -16.72
N GLU A 437 -19.12 -16.56 -18.01
CA GLU A 437 -20.40 -16.14 -18.60
C GLU A 437 -21.48 -17.21 -18.50
N GLN A 438 -21.12 -18.47 -18.73
CA GLN A 438 -22.04 -19.61 -18.60
C GLN A 438 -22.44 -19.82 -17.15
N THR A 439 -21.47 -19.78 -16.22
CA THR A 439 -21.71 -19.87 -14.78
C THR A 439 -22.67 -18.77 -14.32
N ILE A 440 -22.40 -17.49 -14.64
CA ILE A 440 -23.31 -16.40 -14.27
C ILE A 440 -24.70 -16.60 -14.88
N LYS A 441 -24.80 -17.04 -16.15
CA LYS A 441 -26.10 -17.34 -16.77
C LYS A 441 -26.85 -18.46 -16.04
N GLU A 442 -26.15 -19.47 -15.54
CA GLU A 442 -26.73 -20.53 -14.70
C GLU A 442 -27.22 -19.97 -13.36
N LEU A 443 -26.38 -19.21 -12.66
CA LEU A 443 -26.74 -18.59 -11.37
C LEU A 443 -27.99 -17.73 -11.50
N LEU A 444 -28.07 -16.90 -12.56
CA LEU A 444 -29.21 -16.02 -12.79
C LEU A 444 -30.53 -16.78 -13.05
N ARG A 445 -30.49 -18.01 -13.56
CA ARG A 445 -31.69 -18.85 -13.74
C ARG A 445 -32.22 -19.40 -12.40
N GLY A 446 -31.31 -19.67 -11.46
CA GLY A 446 -31.63 -20.28 -10.16
C GLY A 446 -31.57 -19.31 -8.97
N LEU A 447 -31.41 -18.01 -9.22
CA LEU A 447 -31.17 -17.02 -8.16
C LEU A 447 -32.41 -16.81 -7.29
N THR A 448 -32.22 -16.89 -5.98
CA THR A 448 -33.24 -16.66 -4.96
C THR A 448 -32.62 -15.95 -3.76
N LYS A 449 -33.45 -15.41 -2.86
CA LYS A 449 -32.96 -14.78 -1.62
C LYS A 449 -32.15 -15.74 -0.72
N LYS A 450 -32.44 -17.04 -0.74
CA LYS A 450 -31.78 -18.04 0.12
C LYS A 450 -30.39 -18.46 -0.37
N ASN A 451 -30.16 -18.44 -1.69
CA ASN A 451 -28.91 -18.88 -2.29
C ASN A 451 -28.06 -17.73 -2.86
N HIS A 452 -28.49 -16.49 -2.62
CA HIS A 452 -27.78 -15.28 -3.07
C HIS A 452 -26.35 -15.19 -2.56
N ASN A 453 -26.10 -15.50 -1.27
CA ASN A 453 -24.73 -15.53 -0.73
C ASN A 453 -23.84 -16.55 -1.46
N ILE A 454 -24.36 -17.73 -1.79
CA ILE A 454 -23.60 -18.76 -2.54
C ILE A 454 -23.35 -18.26 -3.97
N ALA A 455 -24.33 -17.65 -4.62
CA ALA A 455 -24.18 -17.07 -5.95
C ALA A 455 -23.13 -15.94 -5.97
N LEU A 456 -23.11 -15.12 -4.92
CA LEU A 456 -22.10 -14.09 -4.70
C LEU A 456 -20.71 -14.73 -4.59
N GLU A 457 -20.51 -15.70 -3.69
CA GLU A 457 -19.23 -16.40 -3.54
C GLU A 457 -18.72 -17.03 -4.84
N ILE A 458 -19.63 -17.62 -5.64
CA ILE A 458 -19.29 -18.15 -6.97
C ILE A 458 -18.85 -17.02 -7.92
N ALA A 459 -19.57 -15.90 -7.95
CA ALA A 459 -19.22 -14.74 -8.76
C ALA A 459 -17.86 -14.14 -8.37
N GLU A 460 -17.43 -14.31 -7.11
CA GLU A 460 -16.14 -13.85 -6.59
C GLU A 460 -14.95 -14.80 -6.84
N ILE A 461 -15.17 -16.04 -7.30
CA ILE A 461 -14.10 -17.02 -7.56
C ILE A 461 -12.90 -16.46 -8.38
N PRO A 462 -13.09 -15.64 -9.44
CA PRO A 462 -11.96 -15.10 -10.18
C PRO A 462 -11.02 -14.24 -9.32
N GLN A 463 -11.45 -13.77 -8.14
CA GLN A 463 -10.58 -13.12 -7.16
C GLN A 463 -9.40 -13.99 -6.77
N GLN A 464 -9.61 -15.30 -6.64
CA GLN A 464 -8.63 -16.27 -6.16
C GLN A 464 -7.56 -16.59 -7.21
N ILE A 465 -7.89 -16.44 -8.50
CA ILE A 465 -6.97 -16.67 -9.61
C ILE A 465 -5.98 -15.49 -9.70
N ARG A 466 -4.79 -15.64 -9.10
CA ARG A 466 -3.77 -14.58 -8.98
C ARG A 466 -2.39 -15.07 -9.38
N GLY A 467 -1.49 -14.13 -9.65
CA GLY A 467 -0.10 -14.42 -10.02
C GLY A 467 0.09 -14.61 -11.52
N TYR A 468 1.23 -15.18 -11.88
CA TYR A 468 1.68 -15.41 -13.25
C TYR A 468 2.24 -16.83 -13.37
N ASP A 469 2.19 -17.40 -14.57
CA ASP A 469 2.73 -18.74 -14.89
C ASP A 469 2.27 -19.80 -13.86
N MET A 470 3.17 -20.64 -13.35
CA MET A 470 2.89 -21.69 -12.37
C MET A 470 2.12 -21.24 -11.13
N VAL A 471 2.35 -20.02 -10.61
CA VAL A 471 1.62 -19.50 -9.44
C VAL A 471 0.14 -19.33 -9.79
N LYS A 472 -0.16 -18.80 -10.97
CA LYS A 472 -1.52 -18.65 -11.46
C LYS A 472 -2.17 -20.00 -11.71
N GLN A 473 -1.41 -20.98 -12.21
CA GLN A 473 -1.91 -22.33 -12.43
C GLN A 473 -2.34 -23.00 -11.11
N ARG A 474 -1.52 -22.92 -10.05
CA ARG A 474 -1.87 -23.47 -8.72
C ARG A 474 -3.14 -22.81 -8.14
N HIS A 475 -3.23 -21.48 -8.25
CA HIS A 475 -4.42 -20.75 -7.82
C HIS A 475 -5.65 -21.08 -8.68
N PHE A 476 -5.48 -21.29 -9.98
CA PHE A 476 -6.55 -21.71 -10.88
C PHE A 476 -7.10 -23.08 -10.48
N GLU A 477 -6.25 -24.06 -10.24
CA GLU A 477 -6.66 -25.42 -9.83
C GLU A 477 -7.46 -25.39 -8.51
N THR A 478 -6.97 -24.60 -7.54
CA THR A 478 -7.64 -24.40 -6.24
C THR A 478 -9.00 -23.70 -6.40
N ALA A 479 -9.04 -22.64 -7.23
CA ALA A 479 -10.26 -21.89 -7.52
C ALA A 479 -11.31 -22.75 -8.21
N LYS A 480 -10.91 -23.59 -9.18
CA LYS A 480 -11.81 -24.54 -9.86
C LYS A 480 -12.36 -25.63 -8.96
N SER A 481 -11.56 -26.12 -8.01
CA SER A 481 -12.05 -27.05 -6.99
C SER A 481 -13.13 -26.40 -6.11
N THR A 482 -12.91 -25.15 -5.72
CA THR A 482 -13.88 -24.37 -4.91
C THR A 482 -15.15 -24.05 -5.69
N GLU A 483 -15.01 -23.60 -6.94
CA GLU A 483 -16.14 -23.32 -7.85
C GLU A 483 -17.06 -24.54 -7.99
N LYS A 484 -16.49 -25.74 -8.22
CA LYS A 484 -17.26 -26.97 -8.33
C LYS A 484 -18.06 -27.28 -7.07
N LYS A 485 -17.46 -27.11 -5.88
CA LYS A 485 -18.14 -27.34 -4.60
C LYS A 485 -19.31 -26.38 -4.40
N LEU A 486 -19.09 -25.08 -4.64
CA LEU A 486 -20.12 -24.06 -4.49
C LEU A 486 -21.25 -24.23 -5.52
N LEU A 487 -20.93 -24.59 -6.76
CA LEU A 487 -21.95 -24.87 -7.78
C LEU A 487 -22.85 -26.05 -7.41
N THR A 488 -22.30 -27.12 -6.84
CA THR A 488 -23.12 -28.23 -6.32
C THR A 488 -24.05 -27.74 -5.22
N GLN A 489 -23.55 -26.99 -4.23
CA GLN A 489 -24.36 -26.42 -3.16
C GLN A 489 -25.46 -25.48 -3.69
N PHE A 490 -25.13 -24.65 -4.68
CA PHE A 490 -26.09 -23.76 -5.33
C PHE A 490 -27.20 -24.55 -6.02
N ARG A 491 -26.86 -25.59 -6.79
CA ARG A 491 -27.83 -26.45 -7.48
C ARG A 491 -28.73 -27.20 -6.52
N ASP A 492 -28.20 -27.69 -5.41
CA ASP A 492 -28.98 -28.39 -4.39
C ASP A 492 -29.96 -27.45 -3.69
N SER A 493 -29.52 -26.22 -3.38
CA SER A 493 -30.40 -25.18 -2.83
C SER A 493 -31.54 -24.79 -3.78
N ALA A 494 -31.27 -24.79 -5.09
CA ALA A 494 -32.27 -24.48 -6.12
C ALA A 494 -33.27 -25.63 -6.32
N LYS A 495 -32.83 -26.90 -6.24
CA LYS A 495 -33.70 -28.09 -6.37
C LYS A 495 -34.70 -28.23 -5.23
N ILE A 496 -34.29 -27.94 -3.99
CA ILE A 496 -35.19 -27.99 -2.81
C ILE A 496 -36.42 -27.08 -3.01
N ILE A 497 -36.25 -25.96 -3.72
CA ILE A 497 -37.33 -24.99 -3.96
C ILE A 497 -38.30 -25.44 -5.05
N VAL A 498 -37.83 -26.14 -6.09
CA VAL A 498 -38.70 -26.72 -7.12
C VAL A 498 -39.56 -27.84 -6.52
N GLY A 499 -39.00 -28.66 -5.63
CA GLY A 499 -39.73 -29.71 -4.92
C GLY A 499 -40.81 -29.20 -3.96
N LEU A 500 -40.58 -28.07 -3.29
CA LEU A 500 -41.57 -27.42 -2.41
C LEU A 500 -42.74 -26.77 -3.17
N LYS A 501 -42.55 -26.38 -4.43
CA LYS A 501 -43.65 -25.87 -5.29
C LYS A 501 -44.50 -26.98 -5.91
N SER A 502 -43.98 -28.21 -6.02
CA SER A 502 -44.73 -29.35 -6.55
C SER A 502 -45.57 -30.11 -5.51
N SER A 503 -45.53 -29.69 -4.24
CA SER A 503 -46.21 -30.36 -3.12
C SER A 503 -47.35 -29.53 -2.50
N GLU A 504 -47.99 -28.64 -3.27
CA GLU A 504 -49.33 -28.15 -2.88
C GLU A 504 -50.35 -29.23 -3.25
N PRO A 505 -51.04 -29.86 -2.27
CA PRO A 505 -52.13 -30.75 -2.58
C PRO A 505 -53.28 -29.93 -3.15
N VAL A 506 -53.82 -30.37 -4.29
CA VAL A 506 -55.14 -29.98 -4.73
C VAL A 506 -56.13 -30.44 -3.65
N SER A 507 -56.66 -29.50 -2.88
CA SER A 507 -57.88 -29.66 -2.09
C SER A 507 -58.66 -28.35 -2.10
#